data_AF-A0A2D8V9D9-F1
#
_entry.id   AF-A0A2D8V9D9-F1
#
_cell.length_a   1.000
_cell.length_b   1.000
_cell.length_c   1.000
_cell.angle_alpha   90.00
_cell.angle_beta   90.00
_cell.angle_gamma   90.00
#
_symmetry.space_group_name_H-M   'P 1'
#
loop_
_entity.id
_entity.type
_entity.pdbx_description
1 polymer ?
#
loop_
_entity_poly.entity_id
_entity_poly.type
_entity_poly.pdbx_seq_one_letter_code
_entity_poly.pdbx_strand_id
1 'polypeptide(L)'
;NILTFVNNINTIEGGTHLAGFKTALTRSLNQYANKNNLIKTKKNENISLSGDDVREGITAVLSIKVQEPQFEGQTKTKLGNGEIKGVCDSIIMEGLLDFLERNPDIAKTIILKAENAAKAREAAKRARELVRRKSVLDISALPGKLADCSEKDPTLSELYIVEGDSAGGSAKQGRNRRYQAILPLRGKVINSEKARIDKLLNNNEIQTLITAFGAGFGGDGGEEGETSAGDFNLEKLRYHKIIIMTDADVDGSHIRTLLLTFLYRKMPELIMGGYVYIALPPLYKIVKGKTEKWVYTDQEKDKVLEEYKEASQKIDIQRYKGLGEMNAEQLWETTMNPENRTLYKVTLEQLKDPNKVFSDLMGDDVEPRRDFILKNAKYATNVDI
;
A
#
# COMPACT_ATOMS: atom_id res chain seq x y z
N ASN A 1 13.57 12.02 10.85
CA ASN A 1 14.80 12.82 10.65
C ASN A 1 15.01 13.88 11.74
N ILE A 2 14.88 13.52 13.03
CA ILE A 2 15.27 14.40 14.13
C ILE A 2 16.35 13.66 14.90
N LEU A 3 17.58 14.17 14.86
CA LEU A 3 18.71 13.60 15.60
C LEU A 3 18.90 14.39 16.89
N THR A 4 19.12 13.69 17.99
CA THR A 4 19.21 14.33 19.31
C THR A 4 20.46 13.90 20.05
N PHE A 5 21.10 14.85 20.72
CA PHE A 5 22.37 14.66 21.39
C PHE A 5 22.37 15.34 22.76
N VAL A 6 22.93 14.65 23.75
CA VAL A 6 23.18 15.19 25.09
C VAL A 6 24.66 15.00 25.39
N ASN A 7 25.40 16.08 25.63
CA ASN A 7 26.85 16.02 25.88
C ASN A 7 27.63 15.21 24.81
N ASN A 8 27.30 15.42 23.52
CA ASN A 8 27.84 14.70 22.36
C ASN A 8 27.47 13.21 22.27
N ILE A 9 26.63 12.69 23.16
CA ILE A 9 26.11 11.33 23.10
C ILE A 9 24.79 11.35 22.33
N ASN A 10 24.66 10.50 21.32
CA ASN A 10 23.42 10.37 20.53
C ASN A 10 22.34 9.66 21.36
N THR A 11 21.24 10.36 21.62
CA THR A 11 20.07 9.81 22.29
C THR A 11 19.11 9.24 21.26
N ILE A 12 19.35 7.98 20.86
CA ILE A 12 18.62 7.29 19.78
C ILE A 12 17.13 7.12 20.12
N GLU A 13 16.81 6.89 21.39
CA GLU A 13 15.43 6.76 21.88
C GLU A 13 14.81 8.12 22.26
N GLY A 14 15.56 9.22 22.10
CA GLY A 14 15.12 10.57 22.43
C GLY A 14 15.19 10.87 23.92
N GLY A 15 14.10 11.40 24.49
CA GLY A 15 14.04 11.78 25.90
C GLY A 15 13.30 13.09 26.15
N THR A 16 13.46 13.62 27.36
CA THR A 16 12.75 14.82 27.83
C THR A 16 13.05 16.08 27.01
N HIS A 17 14.28 16.24 26.51
CA HIS A 17 14.68 17.31 25.60
C HIS A 17 13.97 17.25 24.25
N LEU A 18 13.88 16.05 23.66
CA LEU A 18 13.13 15.84 22.41
C LEU A 18 11.64 16.11 22.61
N ALA A 19 11.07 15.67 23.73
CA ALA A 19 9.68 15.96 24.06
C ALA A 19 9.43 17.47 24.18
N GLY A 20 10.33 18.20 24.85
CA GLY A 20 10.28 19.67 24.93
C GLY A 20 10.33 20.33 23.55
N PHE A 21 11.24 19.90 22.67
CA PHE A 21 11.32 20.38 21.29
C PHE A 21 10.02 20.12 20.50
N LYS A 22 9.46 18.91 20.58
CA LYS A 22 8.21 18.55 19.90
C LYS A 22 7.04 19.44 20.37
N THR A 23 6.93 19.67 21.68
CA THR A 23 5.88 20.51 22.27
C THR A 23 6.03 21.97 21.86
N ALA A 24 7.22 22.54 22.00
CA ALA A 24 7.49 23.93 21.64
C ALA A 24 7.24 24.23 20.16
N LEU A 25 7.68 23.34 19.27
CA LEU A 25 7.45 23.49 17.83
C LEU A 25 5.95 23.56 17.51
N THR A 26 5.17 22.63 18.08
CA THR A 26 3.72 22.55 17.85
C THR A 26 2.99 23.77 18.41
N ARG A 27 3.34 24.19 19.63
CA ARG A 27 2.70 25.35 20.29
C ARG A 27 3.04 26.66 19.60
N SER A 28 4.30 26.89 19.26
CA SER A 28 4.75 28.14 18.63
C SER A 28 4.07 28.37 17.29
N LEU A 29 3.99 27.32 16.46
CA LEU A 29 3.34 27.40 15.15
C LEU A 29 1.83 27.64 15.28
N ASN A 30 1.13 26.93 16.19
CA ASN A 30 -0.29 27.18 16.44
C ASN A 30 -0.53 28.60 16.99
N GLN A 31 0.31 29.08 17.91
CA GLN A 31 0.20 30.43 18.47
C GLN A 31 0.36 31.51 17.39
N TYR A 32 1.40 31.39 16.56
CA TYR A 32 1.63 32.34 15.48
C TYR A 32 0.52 32.29 14.41
N ALA A 33 0.06 31.08 14.05
CA ALA A 33 -1.00 30.89 13.09
C ALA A 33 -2.34 31.51 13.56
N ASN A 34 -2.69 31.34 14.83
CA ASN A 34 -3.88 31.91 15.44
C ASN A 34 -3.79 33.43 15.56
N LYS A 35 -2.64 33.96 16.02
CA LYS A 35 -2.41 35.41 16.16
C LYS A 35 -2.58 36.14 14.83
N ASN A 36 -2.11 35.54 13.74
CA ASN A 36 -2.11 36.15 12.40
C ASN A 36 -3.27 35.68 11.51
N ASN A 37 -4.24 34.93 12.04
CA ASN A 37 -5.39 34.37 11.29
C ASN A 37 -4.98 33.65 9.99
N LEU A 38 -3.88 32.90 10.02
CA LEU A 38 -3.29 32.27 8.83
C LEU A 38 -3.98 30.95 8.44
N ILE A 39 -4.73 30.33 9.36
CA ILE A 39 -5.49 29.12 9.09
C ILE A 39 -6.89 29.51 8.64
N LYS A 40 -7.22 29.24 7.37
CA LYS A 40 -8.56 29.51 6.83
C LYS A 40 -9.51 28.38 7.25
N THR A 41 -10.29 28.62 8.28
CA THR A 41 -11.36 27.73 8.72
C THR A 41 -12.62 27.94 7.85
N LYS A 42 -13.20 26.87 7.32
CA LYS A 42 -14.59 26.93 6.82
C LYS A 42 -15.52 27.14 8.01
N LYS A 43 -16.69 27.77 7.81
CA LYS A 43 -17.73 27.84 8.86
C LYS A 43 -17.95 26.42 9.43
N ASN A 44 -17.67 26.25 10.72
CA ASN A 44 -17.74 25.00 11.51
C ASN A 44 -16.56 24.01 11.42
N GLU A 45 -15.40 24.37 10.87
CA GLU A 45 -14.18 23.52 10.93
C GLU A 45 -13.04 24.24 11.67
N ASN A 46 -12.78 23.89 12.93
CA ASN A 46 -11.56 24.30 13.63
C ASN A 46 -10.43 23.30 13.32
N ILE A 47 -9.60 23.61 12.31
CA ILE A 47 -8.41 22.81 12.02
C ILE A 47 -7.31 23.25 12.98
N SER A 48 -6.99 22.41 13.96
CA SER A 48 -5.80 22.57 14.79
C SER A 48 -4.64 21.78 14.19
N LEU A 49 -3.44 22.35 14.22
CA LEU A 49 -2.24 21.66 13.75
C LEU A 49 -1.77 20.71 14.85
N SER A 50 -1.75 19.42 14.56
CA SER A 50 -1.19 18.41 15.45
C SER A 50 0.35 18.43 15.39
N GLY A 51 0.98 17.72 16.33
CA GLY A 51 2.43 17.59 16.34
C GLY A 51 3.00 16.95 15.09
N ASP A 52 2.29 15.99 14.49
CA ASP A 52 2.78 15.31 13.29
C ASP A 52 2.65 16.19 12.06
N ASP A 53 1.57 16.98 11.97
CA ASP A 53 1.34 17.93 10.87
C ASP A 53 2.50 18.94 10.77
N VAL A 54 3.00 19.43 11.91
CA VAL A 54 4.10 20.41 11.94
C VAL A 54 5.49 19.79 11.72
N ARG A 55 5.63 18.48 12.00
CA ARG A 55 6.89 17.75 11.82
C ARG A 55 7.02 17.13 10.43
N GLU A 56 5.97 17.17 9.61
CA GLU A 56 6.00 16.57 8.27
C GLU A 56 7.10 17.20 7.39
N GLY A 57 8.10 16.37 7.04
CA GLY A 57 9.25 16.78 6.25
C GLY A 57 10.24 17.70 6.97
N ILE A 58 10.25 17.71 8.31
CA ILE A 58 11.28 18.39 9.09
C ILE A 58 12.57 17.57 9.16
N THR A 59 13.71 18.24 9.05
CA THR A 59 15.01 17.68 9.39
C THR A 59 15.66 18.57 10.42
N ALA A 60 15.99 18.03 11.59
CA ALA A 60 16.51 18.81 12.71
C ALA A 60 17.59 18.05 13.48
N VAL A 61 18.51 18.80 14.07
CA VAL A 61 19.53 18.32 15.00
C VAL A 61 19.39 19.10 16.29
N LEU A 62 19.12 18.40 17.39
CA LEU A 62 19.02 18.99 18.73
C LEU A 62 20.23 18.54 19.55
N SER A 63 21.11 19.46 19.92
CA SER A 63 22.27 19.16 20.77
C SER A 63 22.23 20.02 22.02
N ILE A 64 22.17 19.38 23.19
CA ILE A 64 22.14 20.06 24.48
C ILE A 64 23.32 19.64 25.36
N LYS A 65 23.68 20.52 26.30
CA LYS A 65 24.66 20.24 27.34
C LYS A 65 23.98 20.26 28.70
N VAL A 66 24.13 19.18 29.46
CA VAL A 66 23.49 18.99 30.75
C VAL A 66 24.57 18.64 31.77
N GLN A 67 24.59 19.32 32.90
CA GLN A 67 25.62 19.13 33.93
C GLN A 67 25.52 17.74 34.57
N GLU A 68 24.31 17.33 34.95
CA GLU A 68 24.04 16.02 35.56
C GLU A 68 22.96 15.26 34.76
N PRO A 69 23.34 14.64 33.61
CA PRO A 69 22.39 13.93 32.78
C PRO A 69 21.99 12.59 33.42
N GLN A 70 20.70 12.39 33.62
CA GLN A 70 20.08 11.13 34.03
C GLN A 70 19.51 10.44 32.79
N PHE A 71 19.94 9.20 32.54
CA PHE A 71 19.45 8.40 31.42
C PHE A 71 18.59 7.25 31.90
N GLU A 72 17.56 6.91 31.14
CA GLU A 72 16.79 5.69 31.33
C GLU A 72 17.58 4.48 30.79
N GLY A 73 17.71 3.44 31.61
CA GLY A 73 18.37 2.19 31.22
C GLY A 73 19.90 2.25 31.15
N GLN A 74 20.51 1.08 30.90
CA GLN A 74 21.97 0.91 30.90
C GLN A 74 22.66 1.55 29.69
N THR A 75 21.96 1.68 28.57
CA THR A 75 22.51 2.05 27.26
C THR A 75 22.66 3.57 27.04
N LYS A 76 22.29 4.42 28.01
CA LYS A 76 22.33 5.90 27.91
C LYS A 76 21.66 6.43 26.64
N THR A 77 20.57 5.78 26.22
CA THR A 77 19.88 6.03 24.94
C THR A 77 18.76 7.05 25.03
N LYS A 78 18.22 7.28 26.23
CA LYS A 78 17.09 8.16 26.49
C LYS A 78 17.32 9.06 27.69
N LEU A 79 17.14 10.37 27.53
CA LEU A 79 17.27 11.34 28.63
C LEU A 79 16.02 11.35 29.51
N GLY A 80 16.19 11.26 30.82
CA GLY A 80 15.14 11.19 31.84
C GLY A 80 14.98 12.42 32.73
N ASN A 81 15.85 13.43 32.63
CA ASN A 81 15.75 14.67 33.43
C ASN A 81 14.44 15.42 33.14
N GLY A 82 13.48 15.42 34.06
CA GLY A 82 12.15 16.02 33.86
C GLY A 82 12.19 17.54 33.65
N GLU A 83 13.11 18.23 34.33
CA GLU A 83 13.33 19.67 34.27
C GLU A 83 13.79 20.15 32.89
N ILE A 84 14.54 19.32 32.16
CA ILE A 84 15.08 19.66 30.84
C ILE A 84 13.96 19.88 29.83
N LYS A 85 12.83 19.19 29.97
CA LYS A 85 11.67 19.38 29.08
C LYS A 85 11.20 20.84 29.08
N GLY A 86 11.03 21.44 30.26
CA GLY A 86 10.56 22.82 30.40
C GLY A 86 11.57 23.85 29.93
N VAL A 87 12.86 23.61 30.20
CA VAL A 87 13.96 24.48 29.75
C VAL A 87 14.05 24.47 28.23
N CYS A 88 14.06 23.29 27.60
CA CYS A 88 14.06 23.17 26.15
C CYS A 88 12.81 23.81 25.53
N ASP A 89 11.62 23.53 26.08
CA ASP A 89 10.37 24.09 25.55
C ASP A 89 10.41 25.62 25.50
N SER A 90 10.85 26.26 26.59
CA SER A 90 10.89 27.72 26.71
C SER A 90 11.87 28.37 25.74
N ILE A 91 13.12 27.87 25.70
CA ILE A 91 14.18 28.42 24.83
C ILE A 91 13.79 28.29 23.36
N ILE A 92 13.27 27.12 22.97
CA ILE A 92 12.89 26.85 21.57
C ILE A 92 11.68 27.70 21.19
N MET A 93 10.69 27.82 22.07
CA MET A 93 9.49 28.61 21.83
C MET A 93 9.81 30.10 21.63
N GLU A 94 10.65 30.67 22.50
CA GLU A 94 11.10 32.06 22.38
C GLU A 94 11.84 32.30 21.06
N GLY A 95 12.86 31.51 20.76
CA GLY A 95 13.64 31.65 19.54
C GLY A 95 12.84 31.42 18.26
N LEU A 96 11.90 30.47 18.28
CA LEU A 96 11.06 30.17 17.13
C LEU A 96 10.01 31.26 16.90
N LEU A 97 9.38 31.79 17.95
CA LEU A 97 8.43 32.90 17.80
C LEU A 97 9.13 34.17 17.30
N ASP A 98 10.29 34.53 17.86
CA ASP A 98 11.09 35.67 17.37
C ASP A 98 11.47 35.49 15.90
N PHE A 99 11.91 34.29 15.50
CA PHE A 99 12.19 33.99 14.10
C PHE A 99 10.97 34.15 13.18
N LEU A 100 9.80 33.65 13.58
CA LEU A 100 8.56 33.74 12.79
C LEU A 100 8.06 35.19 12.66
N GLU A 101 8.20 36.00 13.71
CA GLU A 101 7.85 37.42 13.70
C GLU A 101 8.77 38.22 12.77
N ARG A 102 10.08 37.92 12.78
CA ARG A 102 11.06 38.56 11.87
C ARG A 102 10.93 38.12 10.41
N ASN A 103 10.40 36.92 10.16
CA ASN A 103 10.34 36.32 8.83
C ASN A 103 8.90 35.91 8.44
N PRO A 104 7.98 36.86 8.23
CA PRO A 104 6.56 36.58 8.03
C PRO A 104 6.25 35.75 6.77
N ASP A 105 7.00 35.91 5.68
CA ASP A 105 6.75 35.16 4.44
C ASP A 105 7.18 33.69 4.54
N ILE A 106 8.29 33.44 5.25
CA ILE A 106 8.73 32.08 5.59
C ILE A 106 7.72 31.45 6.55
N ALA A 107 7.29 32.19 7.58
CA ALA A 107 6.30 31.72 8.55
C ALA A 107 4.98 31.31 7.87
N LYS A 108 4.47 32.12 6.93
CA LYS A 108 3.28 31.78 6.13
C LYS A 108 3.46 30.49 5.34
N THR A 109 4.63 30.31 4.73
CA THR A 109 4.93 29.11 3.93
C THR A 109 5.00 27.85 4.79
N ILE A 110 5.63 27.93 5.96
CA ILE A 110 5.68 26.83 6.94
C ILE A 110 4.27 26.47 7.41
N ILE A 111 3.48 27.46 7.78
CA ILE A 111 2.10 27.26 8.27
C ILE A 111 1.21 26.69 7.17
N LEU A 112 1.32 27.18 5.93
CA LEU A 112 0.56 26.64 4.80
C LEU A 112 0.91 25.16 4.55
N LYS A 113 2.19 24.78 4.67
CA LYS A 113 2.61 23.38 4.57
C LYS A 113 1.96 22.53 5.69
N ALA A 114 2.04 23.00 6.93
CA ALA A 114 1.42 22.31 8.07
C ALA A 114 -0.12 22.25 7.95
N GLU A 115 -0.76 23.29 7.42
CA GLU A 115 -2.21 23.30 7.15
C GLU A 115 -2.58 22.26 6.08
N ASN A 116 -1.78 22.13 5.02
CA ASN A 116 -1.97 21.12 3.98
C ASN A 116 -1.76 19.68 4.50
N ALA A 117 -0.88 19.50 5.50
CA ALA A 117 -0.70 18.25 6.23
C ALA A 117 -1.94 17.94 7.07
N ALA A 118 -2.38 18.91 7.90
CA ALA A 118 -3.55 18.77 8.76
C ALA A 118 -4.83 18.49 7.96
N LYS A 119 -5.05 19.19 6.83
CA LYS A 119 -6.17 18.91 5.92
C LYS A 119 -6.12 17.50 5.35
N ALA A 120 -4.94 17.01 4.99
CA ALA A 120 -4.77 15.65 4.49
C ALA A 120 -5.04 14.61 5.59
N ARG A 121 -4.58 14.86 6.82
CA ARG A 121 -4.87 14.02 7.99
C ARG A 121 -6.36 13.98 8.31
N GLU A 122 -7.04 15.13 8.36
CA GLU A 122 -8.49 15.19 8.59
C GLU A 122 -9.28 14.51 7.46
N ALA A 123 -8.88 14.71 6.20
CA ALA A 123 -9.48 14.03 5.06
C ALA A 123 -9.27 12.51 5.14
N ALA A 124 -8.07 12.06 5.50
CA ALA A 124 -7.78 10.65 5.73
C ALA A 124 -8.59 10.08 6.90
N LYS A 125 -8.71 10.80 8.02
CA LYS A 125 -9.52 10.40 9.17
C LYS A 125 -11.00 10.25 8.78
N ARG A 126 -11.57 11.24 8.10
CA ARG A 126 -12.95 11.18 7.60
C ARG A 126 -13.15 10.02 6.63
N ALA A 127 -12.19 9.78 5.75
CA ALA A 127 -12.26 8.68 4.79
C ALA A 127 -12.15 7.31 5.49
N ARG A 128 -11.27 7.16 6.50
CA ARG A 128 -11.19 5.97 7.36
C ARG A 128 -12.50 5.76 8.13
N GLU A 129 -13.07 6.82 8.70
CA GLU A 129 -14.37 6.76 9.37
C GLU A 129 -15.51 6.35 8.43
N LEU A 130 -15.50 6.82 7.18
CA LEU A 130 -16.49 6.44 6.16
C LEU A 130 -16.43 4.94 5.84
N VAL A 131 -15.21 4.40 5.68
CA VAL A 131 -15.00 2.96 5.52
C VAL A 131 -15.43 2.20 6.77
N ARG A 132 -15.11 2.69 7.96
CA ARG A 132 -15.50 2.08 9.24
C ARG A 132 -17.01 2.08 9.46
N ARG A 133 -17.71 3.18 9.17
CA ARG A 133 -19.18 3.27 9.32
C ARG A 133 -19.89 2.32 8.37
N LYS A 134 -19.43 2.22 7.13
CA LYS A 134 -19.89 1.19 6.19
C LYS A 134 -19.59 -0.23 6.69
N SER A 135 -18.49 -0.45 7.40
CA SER A 135 -18.20 -1.78 7.97
C SER A 135 -19.06 -2.13 9.18
N VAL A 136 -19.53 -1.15 9.98
CA VAL A 136 -20.21 -1.38 11.27
C VAL A 136 -21.74 -1.40 11.15
N LEU A 137 -22.34 -0.52 10.33
CA LEU A 137 -23.79 -0.54 10.08
C LEU A 137 -24.21 -1.66 9.12
N ASP A 138 -23.24 -2.17 8.35
CA ASP A 138 -23.43 -2.99 7.18
C ASP A 138 -22.55 -4.25 7.31
N ILE A 139 -22.64 -4.94 8.46
CA ILE A 139 -21.98 -6.25 8.74
C ILE A 139 -22.29 -7.30 7.63
N SER A 140 -23.26 -7.01 6.75
CA SER A 140 -23.69 -7.82 5.61
C SER A 140 -23.42 -7.20 4.22
N ALA A 141 -23.08 -5.90 4.10
CA ALA A 141 -22.98 -5.27 2.78
C ALA A 141 -21.59 -5.45 2.17
N LEU A 142 -21.37 -6.65 1.65
CA LEU A 142 -20.29 -6.91 0.72
C LEU A 142 -20.40 -5.96 -0.49
N PRO A 143 -19.27 -5.57 -1.12
CA PRO A 143 -19.34 -4.73 -2.29
C PRO A 143 -20.22 -5.37 -3.35
N GLY A 144 -21.13 -4.61 -3.98
CA GLY A 144 -22.06 -5.17 -4.98
C GLY A 144 -21.38 -5.84 -6.19
N LYS A 145 -20.09 -5.53 -6.42
CA LYS A 145 -19.25 -6.18 -7.44
C LYS A 145 -18.69 -7.54 -6.98
N LEU A 146 -18.54 -7.76 -5.68
CA LEU A 146 -17.95 -8.97 -5.13
C LEU A 146 -18.95 -10.12 -5.27
N ALA A 147 -18.59 -11.13 -6.04
CA ALA A 147 -19.25 -12.42 -5.98
C ALA A 147 -18.60 -13.20 -4.83
N ASP A 148 -19.24 -13.30 -3.67
CA ASP A 148 -18.66 -14.00 -2.52
C ASP A 148 -18.70 -15.54 -2.65
N CYS A 149 -17.95 -16.23 -1.80
CA CYS A 149 -18.04 -17.68 -1.60
C CYS A 149 -18.94 -18.02 -0.39
N SER A 150 -19.43 -19.26 -0.33
CA SER A 150 -20.25 -19.72 0.80
C SER A 150 -19.44 -20.10 2.04
N GLU A 151 -18.18 -20.53 1.84
CA GLU A 151 -17.25 -20.89 2.91
C GLU A 151 -16.94 -19.67 3.77
N LYS A 152 -16.88 -19.90 5.08
CA LYS A 152 -16.62 -18.85 6.07
C LYS A 152 -15.27 -19.00 6.75
N ASP A 153 -14.66 -20.17 6.65
CA ASP A 153 -13.28 -20.37 7.10
C ASP A 153 -12.31 -19.63 6.17
N PRO A 154 -11.57 -18.61 6.66
CA PRO A 154 -10.61 -17.88 5.85
C PRO A 154 -9.48 -18.75 5.30
N THR A 155 -9.12 -19.83 5.99
CA THR A 155 -8.02 -20.74 5.59
C THR A 155 -8.32 -21.50 4.31
N LEU A 156 -9.61 -21.80 4.08
CA LEU A 156 -10.11 -22.49 2.90
C LEU A 156 -10.54 -21.53 1.80
N SER A 157 -10.83 -20.28 2.15
CA SER A 157 -11.42 -19.29 1.25
C SER A 157 -10.37 -18.55 0.42
N GLU A 158 -10.68 -18.36 -0.86
CA GLU A 158 -9.82 -17.73 -1.86
C GLU A 158 -10.53 -16.53 -2.48
N LEU A 159 -9.81 -15.43 -2.70
CA LEU A 159 -10.31 -14.24 -3.39
C LEU A 159 -9.52 -14.03 -4.68
N TYR A 160 -10.20 -14.07 -5.81
CA TYR A 160 -9.64 -13.72 -7.12
C TYR A 160 -9.95 -12.26 -7.43
N ILE A 161 -8.89 -11.47 -7.61
CA ILE A 161 -8.98 -10.10 -8.12
C ILE A 161 -8.76 -10.18 -9.63
N VAL A 162 -9.79 -9.81 -10.40
CA VAL A 162 -9.82 -10.02 -11.86
C VAL A 162 -9.89 -8.70 -12.61
N GLU A 163 -9.20 -8.63 -13.74
CA GLU A 163 -9.24 -7.48 -14.63
C GLU A 163 -10.54 -7.43 -15.46
N GLY A 164 -11.38 -6.43 -15.19
CA GLY A 164 -12.59 -6.17 -15.96
C GLY A 164 -13.78 -7.08 -15.65
N ASP A 165 -14.96 -6.64 -16.08
CA ASP A 165 -16.20 -7.40 -15.88
C ASP A 165 -16.29 -8.63 -16.80
N SER A 166 -15.60 -8.61 -17.95
CA SER A 166 -15.59 -9.71 -18.92
C SER A 166 -14.94 -10.96 -18.33
N ALA A 167 -13.67 -10.86 -17.94
CA ALA A 167 -12.96 -11.95 -17.26
C ALA A 167 -13.59 -12.26 -15.89
N GLY A 168 -14.12 -11.24 -15.19
CA GLY A 168 -14.91 -11.42 -13.97
C GLY A 168 -16.16 -12.30 -14.18
N GLY A 169 -16.82 -12.18 -15.32
CA GLY A 169 -17.96 -13.00 -15.72
C GLY A 169 -17.59 -14.48 -15.92
N SER A 170 -16.56 -14.74 -16.74
CA SER A 170 -16.03 -16.10 -16.96
C SER A 170 -15.54 -16.73 -15.65
N ALA A 171 -14.79 -15.98 -14.83
CA ALA A 171 -14.33 -16.45 -13.53
C ALA A 171 -15.48 -16.75 -12.57
N LYS A 172 -16.53 -15.91 -12.54
CA LYS A 172 -17.71 -16.14 -11.72
C LYS A 172 -18.47 -17.42 -12.11
N GLN A 173 -18.50 -17.75 -13.40
CA GLN A 173 -19.15 -18.96 -13.91
C GLN A 173 -18.30 -20.22 -13.68
N GLY A 174 -16.98 -20.13 -13.87
CA GLY A 174 -16.08 -21.28 -13.76
C GLY A 174 -15.63 -21.63 -12.34
N ARG A 175 -15.74 -20.70 -11.38
CA ARG A 175 -15.27 -20.91 -10.02
C ARG A 175 -15.98 -22.03 -9.27
N ASN A 176 -15.30 -22.54 -8.25
CA ASN A 176 -16.00 -23.24 -7.17
C ASN A 176 -16.61 -22.24 -6.20
N ARG A 177 -17.93 -22.02 -6.31
CA ARG A 177 -18.69 -21.08 -5.45
C ARG A 177 -18.59 -21.38 -3.95
N ARG A 178 -18.16 -22.59 -3.58
CA ARG A 178 -17.99 -22.97 -2.18
C ARG A 178 -16.90 -22.12 -1.54
N TYR A 179 -15.72 -22.04 -2.13
CA TYR A 179 -14.55 -21.43 -1.48
C TYR A 179 -13.86 -20.33 -2.30
N GLN A 180 -14.30 -20.03 -3.53
CA GLN A 180 -13.69 -18.99 -4.36
C GLN A 180 -14.61 -17.79 -4.52
N ALA A 181 -14.17 -16.63 -4.05
CA ALA A 181 -14.77 -15.33 -4.27
C ALA A 181 -14.13 -14.63 -5.48
N ILE A 182 -14.90 -13.86 -6.25
CA ILE A 182 -14.43 -13.13 -7.44
C ILE A 182 -14.71 -11.64 -7.24
N LEU A 183 -13.68 -10.82 -7.40
CA LEU A 183 -13.77 -9.38 -7.36
C LEU A 183 -13.24 -8.78 -8.69
N PRO A 184 -14.14 -8.36 -9.60
CA PRO A 184 -13.74 -7.66 -10.81
C PRO A 184 -13.36 -6.20 -10.51
N LEU A 185 -12.22 -5.77 -11.04
CA LEU A 185 -11.76 -4.38 -11.00
C LEU A 185 -12.03 -3.70 -12.35
N ARG A 186 -12.43 -2.44 -12.31
CA ARG A 186 -12.63 -1.64 -13.53
C ARG A 186 -11.53 -0.61 -13.70
N GLY A 187 -10.81 -0.71 -14.81
CA GLY A 187 -9.73 0.20 -15.15
C GLY A 187 -8.50 0.03 -14.27
N LYS A 188 -7.55 0.96 -14.40
CA LYS A 188 -6.28 0.93 -13.68
C LYS A 188 -6.47 1.39 -12.23
N VAL A 189 -5.90 0.63 -11.30
CA VAL A 189 -5.88 0.97 -9.87
C VAL A 189 -5.08 2.26 -9.67
N ILE A 190 -5.50 3.11 -8.73
CA ILE A 190 -4.75 4.32 -8.42
C ILE A 190 -3.38 3.96 -7.84
N ASN A 191 -2.33 4.64 -8.30
CA ASN A 191 -0.98 4.46 -7.75
C ASN A 191 -0.92 4.94 -6.30
N SER A 192 -0.83 4.00 -5.37
CA SER A 192 -0.80 4.21 -3.92
C SER A 192 0.51 4.80 -3.38
N GLU A 193 1.58 4.81 -4.19
CA GLU A 193 2.85 5.45 -3.86
C GLU A 193 2.73 6.96 -3.94
N LYS A 194 2.17 7.46 -5.05
CA LYS A 194 2.00 8.89 -5.31
C LYS A 194 0.76 9.47 -4.65
N ALA A 195 -0.29 8.67 -4.52
CA ALA A 195 -1.57 9.16 -4.04
C ALA A 195 -1.56 9.37 -2.52
N ARG A 196 -2.01 10.55 -2.11
CA ARG A 196 -2.32 10.82 -0.69
C ARG A 196 -3.43 9.89 -0.19
N ILE A 197 -3.43 9.62 1.11
CA ILE A 197 -4.32 8.64 1.76
C ILE A 197 -5.81 8.99 1.54
N ASP A 198 -6.17 10.27 1.58
CA ASP A 198 -7.53 10.75 1.32
C ASP A 198 -8.00 10.44 -0.10
N LYS A 199 -7.16 10.70 -1.10
CA LYS A 199 -7.46 10.38 -2.51
C LYS A 199 -7.57 8.87 -2.73
N LEU A 200 -6.71 8.10 -2.05
CA LEU A 200 -6.69 6.65 -2.11
C LEU A 200 -7.99 6.06 -1.51
N LEU A 201 -8.40 6.55 -0.33
CA LEU A 201 -9.62 6.10 0.33
C LEU A 201 -10.90 6.60 -0.33
N ASN A 202 -10.86 7.70 -1.08
CA ASN A 202 -12.00 8.15 -1.89
C ASN A 202 -12.14 7.37 -3.22
N ASN A 203 -11.18 6.51 -3.56
CA ASN A 203 -11.26 5.68 -4.75
C ASN A 203 -12.17 4.45 -4.51
N ASN A 204 -13.16 4.27 -5.38
CA ASN A 204 -14.15 3.20 -5.25
C ASN A 204 -13.54 1.79 -5.33
N GLU A 205 -12.55 1.57 -6.19
CA GLU A 205 -11.90 0.25 -6.34
C GLU A 205 -11.09 -0.10 -5.08
N ILE A 206 -10.39 0.89 -4.50
CA ILE A 206 -9.66 0.72 -3.25
C ILE A 206 -10.61 0.46 -2.06
N GLN A 207 -11.69 1.23 -1.94
CA GLN A 207 -12.71 0.97 -0.92
C GLN A 207 -13.26 -0.46 -1.07
N THR A 208 -13.55 -0.87 -2.30
CA THR A 208 -14.05 -2.20 -2.61
C THR A 208 -13.06 -3.30 -2.19
N LEU A 209 -11.77 -3.13 -2.46
CA LEU A 209 -10.71 -4.05 -2.04
C LEU A 209 -10.61 -4.15 -0.51
N ILE A 210 -10.57 -3.01 0.18
CA ILE A 210 -10.51 -2.95 1.65
C ILE A 210 -11.71 -3.68 2.27
N THR A 211 -12.92 -3.38 1.79
CA THR A 211 -14.14 -4.03 2.27
C THR A 211 -14.16 -5.52 1.94
N ALA A 212 -13.67 -5.92 0.76
CA ALA A 212 -13.59 -7.34 0.40
C ALA A 212 -12.65 -8.11 1.33
N PHE A 213 -11.44 -7.58 1.60
CA PHE A 213 -10.49 -8.21 2.51
C PHE A 213 -11.02 -8.34 3.94
N GLY A 214 -11.79 -7.36 4.42
CA GLY A 214 -12.40 -7.36 5.75
C GLY A 214 -11.42 -7.16 6.91
N ALA A 215 -10.13 -6.97 6.62
CA ALA A 215 -9.08 -6.78 7.61
C ALA A 215 -8.98 -5.33 8.13
N GLY A 216 -9.74 -4.37 7.58
CA GLY A 216 -9.60 -2.94 7.90
C GLY A 216 -8.54 -2.25 7.04
N PHE A 217 -8.27 -0.97 7.32
CA PHE A 217 -7.30 -0.17 6.57
C PHE A 217 -6.63 0.89 7.43
N GLY A 218 -5.30 0.93 7.38
CA GLY A 218 -4.51 1.87 8.16
C GLY A 218 -4.25 1.36 9.57
N GLY A 219 -3.51 2.14 10.35
CA GLY A 219 -2.93 1.71 11.61
C GLY A 219 -1.66 2.52 11.76
N ASP A 220 -1.84 3.81 12.03
CA ASP A 220 -0.74 4.57 12.58
C ASP A 220 -0.63 4.04 14.01
N GLY A 221 0.47 3.37 14.34
CA GLY A 221 0.80 3.07 15.73
C GLY A 221 0.91 4.37 16.50
N GLY A 222 -0.24 4.95 16.87
CA GLY A 222 -0.30 6.05 17.82
C GLY A 222 0.42 5.60 19.07
N GLU A 223 1.10 6.54 19.72
CA GLU A 223 1.95 6.34 20.90
C GLU A 223 1.22 5.63 22.09
N GLU A 224 -0.07 5.33 21.98
CA GLU A 224 -0.92 4.72 23.02
C GLU A 224 -1.34 3.26 22.78
N GLY A 225 -1.00 2.62 21.65
CA GLY A 225 -1.20 1.16 21.47
C GLY A 225 -2.66 0.67 21.44
N GLU A 226 -3.65 1.56 21.43
CA GLU A 226 -5.06 1.19 21.27
C GLU A 226 -5.39 0.92 19.79
N THR A 227 -5.51 -0.35 19.43
CA THR A 227 -6.03 -0.76 18.12
C THR A 227 -7.51 -0.38 18.00
N SER A 228 -7.82 0.57 17.11
CA SER A 228 -9.19 0.97 16.81
C SER A 228 -9.87 -0.03 15.87
N ALA A 229 -11.21 -0.15 15.93
CA ALA A 229 -11.97 -1.14 15.14
C ALA A 229 -11.90 -0.97 13.60
N GLY A 230 -11.22 0.05 13.07
CA GLY A 230 -10.97 0.26 11.64
C GLY A 230 -9.51 0.07 11.22
N ASP A 231 -8.62 -0.17 12.19
CA ASP A 231 -7.21 -0.45 11.92
C ASP A 231 -7.07 -1.83 11.28
N PHE A 232 -6.00 -1.98 10.51
CA PHE A 232 -5.63 -3.19 9.85
C PHE A 232 -5.36 -4.26 10.91
N ASN A 233 -6.15 -5.32 10.86
CA ASN A 233 -6.02 -6.50 11.69
C ASN A 233 -6.06 -7.73 10.79
N LEU A 234 -4.92 -8.42 10.74
CA LEU A 234 -4.73 -9.63 9.95
C LEU A 234 -5.67 -10.78 10.37
N GLU A 235 -6.04 -10.87 11.65
CA GLU A 235 -6.93 -11.92 12.17
C GLU A 235 -8.36 -11.80 11.62
N LYS A 236 -8.75 -10.60 11.17
CA LYS A 236 -10.06 -10.35 10.54
C LYS A 236 -10.06 -10.59 9.03
N LEU A 237 -8.94 -11.02 8.46
CA LEU A 237 -8.83 -11.29 7.04
C LEU A 237 -9.80 -12.40 6.63
N ARG A 238 -10.60 -12.14 5.60
CA ARG A 238 -11.66 -13.06 5.14
C ARG A 238 -11.16 -14.18 4.23
N TYR A 239 -10.01 -13.98 3.58
CA TYR A 239 -9.48 -14.92 2.59
C TYR A 239 -7.97 -15.07 2.78
N HIS A 240 -7.49 -16.29 3.07
CA HIS A 240 -6.06 -16.56 3.23
C HIS A 240 -5.34 -16.78 1.89
N LYS A 241 -6.05 -16.76 0.77
CA LYS A 241 -5.43 -16.67 -0.56
C LYS A 241 -6.06 -15.54 -1.35
N ILE A 242 -5.30 -14.46 -1.51
CA ILE A 242 -5.62 -13.35 -2.39
C ILE A 242 -4.85 -13.57 -3.68
N ILE A 243 -5.56 -13.92 -4.75
CA ILE A 243 -5.01 -14.29 -6.04
C ILE A 243 -5.27 -13.15 -7.04
N ILE A 244 -4.19 -12.54 -7.53
CA ILE A 244 -4.25 -11.53 -8.60
C ILE A 244 -4.26 -12.27 -9.94
N MET A 245 -5.36 -12.16 -10.68
CA MET A 245 -5.57 -12.80 -11.97
C MET A 245 -5.84 -11.74 -13.03
N THR A 246 -4.77 -11.28 -13.68
CA THR A 246 -4.76 -10.24 -14.72
C THR A 246 -4.38 -10.85 -16.07
N ASP A 247 -4.65 -10.11 -17.14
CA ASP A 247 -4.30 -10.57 -18.49
C ASP A 247 -2.78 -10.63 -18.69
N ALA A 248 -2.35 -11.47 -19.64
CA ALA A 248 -0.94 -11.71 -19.98
C ALA A 248 -0.41 -10.66 -20.97
N ASP A 249 -0.82 -9.41 -20.79
CA ASP A 249 -0.46 -8.27 -21.63
C ASP A 249 0.21 -7.14 -20.83
N VAL A 250 0.44 -6.01 -21.50
CA VAL A 250 1.06 -4.82 -20.90
C VAL A 250 0.16 -4.15 -19.85
N ASP A 251 -1.16 -4.19 -20.03
CA ASP A 251 -2.12 -3.54 -19.13
C ASP A 251 -2.34 -4.38 -17.87
N GLY A 252 -2.46 -5.70 -18.00
CA GLY A 252 -2.52 -6.62 -16.88
C GLY A 252 -1.24 -6.58 -16.03
N SER A 253 -0.06 -6.49 -16.68
CA SER A 253 1.22 -6.28 -15.98
C SER A 253 1.25 -4.95 -15.20
N HIS A 254 0.65 -3.90 -15.75
CA HIS A 254 0.54 -2.60 -15.07
C HIS A 254 -0.42 -2.67 -13.88
N ILE A 255 -1.61 -3.25 -14.04
CA ILE A 255 -2.58 -3.43 -12.94
C ILE A 255 -1.97 -4.26 -11.81
N ARG A 256 -1.29 -5.36 -12.15
CA ARG A 256 -0.58 -6.20 -11.19
C ARG A 256 0.45 -5.38 -10.39
N THR A 257 1.23 -4.54 -11.06
CA THR A 257 2.22 -3.67 -10.40
C THR A 257 1.56 -2.67 -9.45
N LEU A 258 0.44 -2.05 -9.86
CA LEU A 258 -0.31 -1.12 -9.02
C LEU A 258 -0.92 -1.80 -7.79
N LEU A 259 -1.48 -3.00 -7.95
CA LEU A 259 -2.03 -3.80 -6.85
C LEU A 259 -0.95 -4.22 -5.86
N LEU A 260 0.19 -4.72 -6.35
CA LEU A 260 1.33 -5.07 -5.49
C LEU A 260 1.85 -3.85 -4.73
N THR A 261 1.90 -2.68 -5.37
CA THR A 261 2.29 -1.42 -4.71
C THR A 261 1.29 -1.03 -3.62
N PHE A 262 -0.01 -1.16 -3.87
CA PHE A 262 -1.05 -0.92 -2.88
C PHE A 262 -0.93 -1.86 -1.67
N LEU A 263 -0.83 -3.16 -1.91
CA LEU A 263 -0.70 -4.16 -0.86
C LEU A 263 0.58 -3.93 -0.05
N TYR A 264 1.72 -3.73 -0.72
CA TYR A 264 2.99 -3.48 -0.03
C TYR A 264 2.97 -2.20 0.82
N ARG A 265 2.41 -1.10 0.31
CA ARG A 265 2.44 0.19 1.03
C ARG A 265 1.40 0.32 2.12
N LYS A 266 0.28 -0.39 2.04
CA LYS A 266 -0.87 -0.19 2.92
C LYS A 266 -1.25 -1.40 3.75
N MET A 267 -0.83 -2.60 3.34
CA MET A 267 -1.11 -3.87 4.00
C MET A 267 0.08 -4.85 3.85
N PRO A 268 1.33 -4.43 4.19
CA PRO A 268 2.52 -5.25 3.98
C PRO A 268 2.44 -6.62 4.65
N GLU A 269 1.69 -6.74 5.76
CA GLU A 269 1.45 -7.97 6.51
C GLU A 269 0.79 -9.05 5.65
N LEU A 270 0.00 -8.68 4.64
CA LEU A 270 -0.59 -9.66 3.71
C LEU A 270 0.47 -10.35 2.85
N ILE A 271 1.49 -9.60 2.43
CA ILE A 271 2.60 -10.13 1.65
C ILE A 271 3.55 -10.91 2.56
N MET A 272 3.91 -10.35 3.73
CA MET A 272 4.80 -11.01 4.69
C MET A 272 4.20 -12.30 5.26
N GLY A 273 2.90 -12.32 5.52
CA GLY A 273 2.16 -13.51 5.94
C GLY A 273 1.94 -14.52 4.80
N GLY A 274 2.30 -14.18 3.56
CA GLY A 274 2.24 -15.09 2.43
C GLY A 274 0.82 -15.38 1.94
N TYR A 275 -0.08 -14.41 2.05
CA TYR A 275 -1.47 -14.52 1.61
C TYR A 275 -1.68 -14.08 0.15
N VAL A 276 -0.68 -13.44 -0.47
CA VAL A 276 -0.78 -12.86 -1.82
C VAL A 276 -0.15 -13.77 -2.88
N TYR A 277 -0.91 -14.05 -3.93
CA TYR A 277 -0.54 -14.93 -5.04
C TYR A 277 -0.84 -14.27 -6.38
N ILE A 278 -0.14 -14.68 -7.42
CA ILE A 278 -0.39 -14.29 -8.81
C ILE A 278 -0.76 -15.55 -9.59
N ALA A 279 -1.90 -15.51 -10.27
CA ALA A 279 -2.31 -16.58 -11.17
C ALA A 279 -1.49 -16.53 -12.47
N LEU A 280 -1.16 -17.71 -13.00
CA LEU A 280 -0.49 -17.85 -14.29
C LEU A 280 -1.42 -18.57 -15.28
N PRO A 281 -2.16 -17.82 -16.12
CA PRO A 281 -2.93 -18.44 -17.20
C PRO A 281 -2.00 -18.99 -18.30
N PRO A 282 -2.46 -19.99 -19.07
CA PRO A 282 -1.68 -20.52 -20.19
C PRO A 282 -1.58 -19.52 -21.33
N LEU A 283 -0.46 -19.54 -22.06
CA LEU A 283 -0.25 -18.72 -23.25
C LEU A 283 -0.80 -19.37 -24.51
N TYR A 284 -0.76 -20.71 -24.58
CA TYR A 284 -1.16 -21.46 -25.77
C TYR A 284 -2.01 -22.69 -25.42
N LYS A 285 -2.94 -23.01 -26.32
CA LYS A 285 -3.59 -24.32 -26.41
C LYS A 285 -3.16 -24.97 -27.72
N ILE A 286 -2.57 -26.15 -27.62
CA ILE A 286 -2.14 -26.95 -28.77
C ILE A 286 -3.04 -28.18 -28.85
N VAL A 287 -3.74 -28.31 -29.97
CA VAL A 287 -4.64 -29.43 -30.25
C VAL A 287 -4.06 -30.27 -31.38
N LYS A 288 -3.95 -31.58 -31.14
CA LYS A 288 -3.55 -32.59 -32.13
C LYS A 288 -4.55 -33.73 -32.10
N GLY A 289 -5.39 -33.84 -33.13
CA GLY A 289 -6.45 -34.84 -33.17
C GLY A 289 -7.41 -34.69 -31.98
N LYS A 290 -7.37 -35.64 -31.03
CA LYS A 290 -8.18 -35.63 -29.78
C LYS A 290 -7.40 -35.17 -28.54
N THR A 291 -6.10 -34.98 -28.65
CA THR A 291 -5.25 -34.56 -27.53
C THR A 291 -5.14 -33.04 -27.49
N GLU A 292 -5.44 -32.47 -26.33
CA GLU A 292 -5.28 -31.04 -26.03
C GLU A 292 -4.16 -30.86 -25.00
N LYS A 293 -3.27 -29.89 -25.21
CA LYS A 293 -2.17 -29.57 -24.28
C LYS A 293 -2.11 -28.06 -24.08
N TRP A 294 -2.15 -27.66 -22.81
CA TRP A 294 -2.00 -26.26 -22.38
C TRP A 294 -0.53 -25.97 -22.11
N VAL A 295 -0.08 -24.80 -22.53
CA VAL A 295 1.33 -24.42 -22.51
C VAL A 295 1.49 -23.00 -22.00
N TYR A 296 2.49 -22.77 -21.13
CA TYR A 296 2.66 -21.52 -20.38
C TYR A 296 3.86 -20.70 -20.85
N THR A 297 4.77 -21.28 -21.64
CA THR A 297 5.95 -20.59 -22.18
C THR A 297 6.15 -20.88 -23.66
N ASP A 298 6.84 -19.97 -24.36
CA ASP A 298 7.23 -20.20 -25.76
C ASP A 298 8.16 -21.42 -25.92
N GLN A 299 9.06 -21.64 -24.97
CA GLN A 299 9.98 -22.78 -25.00
C GLN A 299 9.24 -24.12 -24.89
N GLU A 300 8.23 -24.19 -24.02
CA GLU A 300 7.38 -25.37 -23.92
C GLU A 300 6.57 -25.58 -25.20
N LYS A 301 6.08 -24.50 -25.83
CA LYS A 301 5.33 -24.59 -27.09
C LYS A 301 6.21 -25.20 -28.16
N ASP A 302 7.44 -24.70 -28.32
CA ASP A 302 8.38 -25.22 -29.32
C ASP A 302 8.73 -26.69 -29.07
N LYS A 303 8.92 -27.10 -27.80
CA LYS A 303 9.12 -28.51 -27.43
C LYS A 303 7.93 -29.39 -27.80
N VAL A 304 6.70 -28.96 -27.49
CA VAL A 304 5.48 -29.72 -27.83
C VAL A 304 5.31 -29.83 -29.35
N LEU A 305 5.66 -28.77 -30.09
CA LEU A 305 5.64 -28.81 -31.54
C LEU A 305 6.70 -29.78 -32.10
N GLU A 306 7.91 -29.83 -31.52
CA GLU A 306 8.95 -30.80 -31.89
C GLU A 306 8.48 -32.25 -31.63
N GLU A 307 7.88 -32.53 -30.47
CA GLU A 307 7.26 -33.83 -30.15
C GLU A 307 6.17 -34.21 -31.16
N TYR A 308 5.48 -33.23 -31.72
CA TYR A 308 4.38 -33.46 -32.64
C TYR A 308 4.80 -33.52 -34.12
N LYS A 309 6.02 -33.07 -34.47
CA LYS A 309 6.56 -33.11 -35.85
C LYS A 309 6.64 -34.53 -36.43
N GLU A 310 6.78 -35.56 -35.60
CA GLU A 310 6.84 -36.95 -36.05
C GLU A 310 5.48 -37.53 -36.49
N ALA A 311 4.38 -36.81 -36.30
CA ALA A 311 3.04 -37.30 -36.59
C ALA A 311 2.38 -36.54 -37.76
N SER A 312 1.84 -37.27 -38.73
CA SER A 312 1.15 -36.75 -39.92
C SER A 312 -0.23 -36.09 -39.65
N GLN A 313 -0.52 -35.70 -38.42
CA GLN A 313 -1.81 -35.09 -38.04
C GLN A 313 -1.72 -33.58 -38.00
N LYS A 314 -2.80 -32.90 -38.40
CA LYS A 314 -2.93 -31.44 -38.31
C LYS A 314 -2.82 -31.00 -36.84
N ILE A 315 -1.99 -30.00 -36.60
CA ILE A 315 -1.80 -29.35 -35.30
C ILE A 315 -2.47 -27.98 -35.37
N ASP A 316 -3.42 -27.72 -34.48
CA ASP A 316 -4.08 -26.44 -34.32
C ASP A 316 -3.54 -25.75 -33.06
N ILE A 317 -3.02 -24.52 -33.21
CA ILE A 317 -2.42 -23.74 -32.13
C ILE A 317 -3.26 -22.49 -31.93
N GLN A 318 -3.78 -22.32 -30.72
CA GLN A 318 -4.48 -21.11 -30.30
C GLN A 318 -3.62 -20.38 -29.26
N ARG A 319 -3.36 -19.09 -29.50
CA ARG A 319 -2.71 -18.21 -28.54
C ARG A 319 -3.77 -17.41 -27.79
N TYR A 320 -3.67 -17.35 -26.48
CA TYR A 320 -4.54 -16.53 -25.64
C TYR A 320 -3.82 -15.21 -25.31
N LYS A 321 -4.51 -14.09 -25.51
CA LYS A 321 -3.99 -12.76 -25.14
C LYS A 321 -4.59 -12.24 -23.83
N GLY A 322 -5.88 -12.53 -23.60
CA GLY A 322 -6.59 -12.13 -22.40
C GLY A 322 -7.45 -13.25 -21.83
N LEU A 323 -7.74 -13.16 -20.54
CA LEU A 323 -8.57 -14.12 -19.80
C LEU A 323 -10.02 -14.15 -20.33
N GLY A 324 -10.49 -13.06 -20.93
CA GLY A 324 -11.81 -12.97 -21.56
C GLY A 324 -11.99 -13.83 -22.82
N GLU A 325 -10.90 -14.32 -23.42
CA GLU A 325 -10.94 -15.23 -24.56
C GLU A 325 -11.18 -16.69 -24.14
N MET A 326 -11.01 -16.99 -22.84
CA MET A 326 -11.25 -18.31 -22.27
C MET A 326 -12.69 -18.44 -21.81
N ASN A 327 -13.31 -19.57 -22.12
CA ASN A 327 -14.60 -19.91 -21.53
C ASN A 327 -14.44 -20.34 -20.06
N ALA A 328 -15.55 -20.45 -19.33
CA ALA A 328 -15.56 -20.77 -17.91
C ALA A 328 -14.86 -22.10 -17.55
N GLU A 329 -15.06 -23.14 -18.37
CA GLU A 329 -14.46 -24.47 -18.17
C GLU A 329 -12.95 -24.43 -18.39
N GLN A 330 -12.48 -23.79 -19.46
CA GLN A 330 -11.07 -23.61 -19.76
C GLN A 330 -10.36 -22.83 -18.65
N LEU A 331 -10.97 -21.75 -18.16
CA LEU A 331 -10.39 -20.96 -17.08
C LEU A 331 -10.30 -21.75 -15.77
N TRP A 332 -11.32 -22.57 -15.48
CA TRP A 332 -11.32 -23.48 -14.34
C TRP A 332 -10.19 -24.49 -14.43
N GLU A 333 -10.12 -25.26 -15.50
CA GLU A 333 -9.17 -26.37 -15.66
C GLU A 333 -7.71 -25.93 -15.63
N THR A 334 -7.42 -24.73 -16.14
CA THR A 334 -6.05 -24.26 -16.37
C THR A 334 -5.51 -23.37 -15.25
N THR A 335 -6.38 -22.54 -14.64
CA THR A 335 -5.91 -21.40 -13.83
C THR A 335 -6.57 -21.34 -12.46
N MET A 336 -7.80 -21.84 -12.28
CA MET A 336 -8.54 -21.71 -11.02
C MET A 336 -8.64 -23.00 -10.20
N ASN A 337 -8.58 -24.18 -10.82
CA ASN A 337 -8.67 -25.47 -10.15
C ASN A 337 -7.41 -25.72 -9.29
N PRO A 338 -7.51 -25.86 -7.94
CA PRO A 338 -6.37 -26.12 -7.07
C PRO A 338 -5.56 -27.37 -7.42
N GLU A 339 -6.15 -28.36 -8.09
CA GLU A 339 -5.46 -29.61 -8.47
C GLU A 339 -4.47 -29.42 -9.63
N ASN A 340 -4.75 -28.48 -10.54
CA ASN A 340 -4.02 -28.35 -11.81
C ASN A 340 -3.33 -26.99 -11.98
N ARG A 341 -3.76 -25.96 -11.23
CA ARG A 341 -3.26 -24.60 -11.42
C ARG A 341 -1.85 -24.42 -10.86
N THR A 342 -1.15 -23.43 -11.42
CA THR A 342 0.11 -22.91 -10.86
C THR A 342 -0.09 -21.50 -10.37
N LEU A 343 0.31 -21.23 -9.12
CA LEU A 343 0.27 -19.89 -8.51
C LEU A 343 1.68 -19.47 -8.10
N TYR A 344 2.05 -18.23 -8.39
CA TYR A 344 3.26 -17.63 -7.83
C TYR A 344 2.94 -16.96 -6.50
N LYS A 345 3.58 -17.43 -5.43
CA LYS A 345 3.50 -16.79 -4.12
C LYS A 345 4.39 -15.55 -4.10
N VAL A 346 3.84 -14.41 -3.73
CA VAL A 346 4.60 -13.15 -3.64
C VAL A 346 5.38 -13.13 -2.34
N THR A 347 6.69 -12.89 -2.40
CA THR A 347 7.56 -12.74 -1.24
C THR A 347 8.47 -11.53 -1.40
N LEU A 348 9.03 -11.03 -0.29
CA LEU A 348 9.94 -9.88 -0.27
C LEU A 348 11.41 -10.28 -0.10
N GLU A 349 11.71 -11.58 0.06
CA GLU A 349 13.01 -12.11 0.47
C GLU A 349 14.15 -11.76 -0.50
N GLN A 350 13.85 -11.67 -1.80
CA GLN A 350 14.85 -11.40 -2.83
C GLN A 350 15.18 -9.91 -2.97
N LEU A 351 14.41 -9.03 -2.33
CA LEU A 351 14.59 -7.59 -2.43
C LEU A 351 15.47 -7.10 -1.28
N LYS A 352 16.67 -6.59 -1.61
CA LYS A 352 17.57 -5.97 -0.62
C LYS A 352 16.92 -4.77 0.07
N ASP A 353 16.18 -3.98 -0.68
CA ASP A 353 15.43 -2.83 -0.19
C ASP A 353 14.12 -2.71 -0.99
N PRO A 354 13.04 -3.38 -0.54
CA PRO A 354 11.76 -3.31 -1.22
C PRO A 354 11.19 -1.88 -1.25
N ASN A 355 11.44 -1.07 -0.21
CA ASN A 355 10.97 0.31 -0.15
C ASN A 355 11.57 1.16 -1.26
N LYS A 356 12.88 1.01 -1.50
CA LYS A 356 13.57 1.68 -2.59
C LYS A 356 13.03 1.25 -3.95
N VAL A 357 12.81 -0.05 -4.17
CA VAL A 357 12.29 -0.55 -5.46
C VAL A 357 10.93 0.06 -5.78
N PHE A 358 9.99 0.06 -4.82
CA PHE A 358 8.68 0.68 -5.04
C PHE A 358 8.77 2.21 -5.19
N SER A 359 9.68 2.87 -4.47
CA SER A 359 9.86 4.32 -4.59
C SER A 359 10.45 4.71 -5.95
N ASP A 360 11.50 4.02 -6.39
CA ASP A 360 12.16 4.27 -7.68
C ASP A 360 11.20 3.99 -8.85
N LEU A 361 10.43 2.90 -8.78
CA LEU A 361 9.53 2.50 -9.86
C LEU A 361 8.20 3.26 -9.85
N MET A 362 7.60 3.50 -8.68
CA MET A 362 6.23 4.00 -8.58
C MET A 362 6.14 5.43 -8.05
N GLY A 363 7.24 6.01 -7.58
CA GLY A 363 7.30 7.34 -6.97
C GLY A 363 7.31 8.51 -7.96
N ASP A 364 7.55 9.71 -7.44
CA ASP A 364 7.52 10.95 -8.21
C ASP A 364 8.78 11.24 -9.01
N ASP A 365 9.92 10.72 -8.57
CA ASP A 365 11.17 10.87 -9.31
C ASP A 365 11.15 10.06 -10.61
N VAL A 366 11.61 10.68 -11.69
CA VAL A 366 11.61 10.12 -13.05
C VAL A 366 12.96 9.48 -13.36
N GLU A 367 14.06 10.05 -12.86
CA GLU A 367 15.41 9.61 -13.21
C GLU A 367 15.70 8.17 -12.74
N PRO A 368 15.43 7.79 -11.47
CA PRO A 368 15.64 6.41 -11.01
C PRO A 368 14.84 5.38 -11.80
N ARG A 369 13.58 5.73 -12.16
CA ARG A 369 12.74 4.89 -13.02
C ARG A 369 13.36 4.73 -14.40
N ARG A 370 13.81 5.82 -15.00
CA ARG A 370 14.42 5.82 -16.33
C ARG A 370 15.67 4.95 -16.36
N ASP A 371 16.56 5.12 -15.39
CA ASP A 371 17.79 4.34 -15.26
C ASP A 371 17.48 2.85 -15.08
N PHE A 372 16.48 2.53 -14.25
CA PHE A 372 16.03 1.15 -14.09
C PHE A 372 15.54 0.56 -15.41
N ILE A 373 14.71 1.28 -16.17
CA ILE A 373 14.21 0.81 -17.46
C ILE A 373 15.36 0.61 -18.44
N LEU A 374 16.28 1.57 -18.57
CA LEU A 374 17.43 1.48 -19.48
C LEU A 374 18.33 0.29 -19.16
N LYS A 375 18.62 0.06 -17.87
CA LYS A 375 19.46 -1.05 -17.41
C LYS A 375 18.82 -2.41 -17.66
N ASN A 376 17.49 -2.49 -17.62
CA ASN A 376 16.74 -3.74 -17.73
C ASN A 376 16.04 -3.92 -19.09
N ALA A 377 16.17 -2.97 -20.02
CA ALA A 377 15.48 -2.98 -21.31
C ALA A 377 15.75 -4.26 -22.11
N LYS A 378 16.94 -4.86 -21.97
CA LYS A 378 17.30 -6.14 -22.64
C LYS A 378 16.41 -7.34 -22.23
N TYR A 379 15.71 -7.25 -21.11
CA TYR A 379 14.78 -8.29 -20.66
C TYR A 379 13.36 -8.07 -21.19
N ALA A 380 13.07 -6.92 -21.81
CA ALA A 380 11.78 -6.62 -22.37
C ALA A 380 11.70 -7.20 -23.79
N THR A 381 11.01 -8.34 -23.92
CA THR A 381 10.80 -9.03 -25.21
C THR A 381 9.54 -8.57 -25.95
N ASN A 382 8.53 -8.05 -25.24
CA ASN A 382 7.23 -7.65 -25.81
C ASN A 382 6.84 -6.23 -25.35
N VAL A 383 7.50 -5.20 -25.91
CA VAL A 383 7.18 -3.80 -25.55
C VAL A 383 5.99 -3.25 -26.36
N ASP A 384 5.65 -3.86 -27.52
CA ASP A 384 4.66 -3.34 -28.47
C ASP A 384 3.77 -4.42 -29.16
N ILE A 385 3.41 -5.53 -28.50
CA ILE A 385 2.56 -6.60 -29.10
C ILE A 385 1.17 -6.69 -28.47
#